data_AF-A0AAN8FCN8-F1
#
_entry.id   AF-A0AAN8FCN8-F1
#
_cell.length_a   1.000
_cell.length_b   1.000
_cell.length_c   1.000
_cell.angle_alpha   90.00
_cell.angle_beta   90.00
_cell.angle_gamma   90.00
#
_symmetry.space_group_name_H-M   'P 1'
#
loop_
_entity.id
_entity.type
_entity.pdbx_description
1 polymer ?
#
loop_
_entity_poly.entity_id
_entity_poly.type
_entity_poly.pdbx_seq_one_letter_code
_entity_poly.pdbx_strand_id
1 'polypeptide(L)'
;MGAHSQLALSRFSVFSQGARIEEGQPWSIATHTQTSPTDAFGTIVFQGGAHAHKAQFIRLGYDSDPEDVMYLMEKVWGLRPPRLVITVHGGMTNFEVQEKLGGMFRDGLLKAAQTTGAWIITGGLDCGVVKHVARALDDAGISARMRSKIVTIGIAPWGVIKRRERLIAKDAHVQYDPHAFGSSNGMGVLNDRHSYFLLADNGTTSRYGADLHLRQNLENYLAGRADDDGSRKMPVVCAVLEGGTNSLTAIHQYLTQEPNIPVIVCDGSGRASDLLAFAARYLDAD
;
A
#
# COMPACT_ATOMS: atom_id res chain seq x y z
N MET A 1 19.73 11.91 13.22
CA MET A 1 18.84 12.30 12.10
C MET A 1 19.56 13.33 11.23
N GLY A 2 19.73 13.10 9.92
CA GLY A 2 20.45 14.05 9.05
C GLY A 2 19.59 15.26 8.64
N ALA A 3 20.20 16.34 8.15
CA ALA A 3 19.49 17.55 7.71
C ALA A 3 18.41 17.26 6.64
N HIS A 4 18.69 16.32 5.72
CA HIS A 4 17.73 15.85 4.72
C HIS A 4 16.47 15.20 5.33
N SER A 5 16.63 14.47 6.43
CA SER A 5 15.53 13.77 7.08
C SER A 5 14.56 14.75 7.75
N GLN A 6 15.07 15.78 8.43
CA GLN A 6 14.21 16.78 9.07
C GLN A 6 13.44 17.62 8.04
N LEU A 7 14.09 18.00 6.95
CA LEU A 7 13.47 18.76 5.86
C LEU A 7 12.40 17.95 5.12
N ALA A 8 12.62 16.65 4.90
CA ALA A 8 11.61 15.78 4.29
C ALA A 8 10.38 15.64 5.20
N LEU A 9 10.62 15.36 6.48
CA LEU A 9 9.55 15.08 7.44
C LEU A 9 8.68 16.31 7.72
N SER A 10 9.23 17.53 7.62
CA SER A 10 8.45 18.76 7.79
C SER A 10 7.40 19.01 6.69
N ARG A 11 7.47 18.28 5.57
CA ARG A 11 6.52 18.42 4.46
C ARG A 11 5.24 17.60 4.64
N PHE A 12 5.25 16.65 5.58
CA PHE A 12 4.09 15.80 5.83
C PHE A 12 3.23 16.34 6.96
N SER A 13 1.96 16.57 6.63
CA SER A 13 0.90 16.86 7.60
C SER A 13 0.13 15.59 7.95
N VAL A 14 -0.57 15.63 9.08
CA VAL A 14 -1.51 14.61 9.54
C VAL A 14 -2.80 15.27 9.99
N PHE A 15 -3.88 14.49 10.04
CA PHE A 15 -5.22 15.00 10.27
C PHE A 15 -5.71 14.60 11.66
N SER A 16 -6.25 15.56 12.39
CA SER A 16 -6.96 15.35 13.66
C SER A 16 -8.37 15.94 13.56
N GLN A 17 -9.30 15.45 14.39
CA GLN A 17 -10.63 16.06 14.46
C GLN A 17 -10.52 17.51 14.94
N GLY A 18 -11.16 18.42 14.21
CA GLY A 18 -11.21 19.85 14.54
C GLY A 18 -12.18 20.14 15.68
N ALA A 19 -11.87 21.15 16.49
CA ALA A 19 -12.69 21.52 17.65
C ALA A 19 -14.02 22.24 17.31
N ARG A 20 -14.20 22.71 16.07
CA ARG A 20 -15.42 23.40 15.64
C ARG A 20 -16.34 22.43 14.92
N ILE A 21 -17.33 21.92 15.65
CA ILE A 21 -18.48 21.22 15.08
C ILE A 21 -19.62 22.23 15.06
N GLU A 22 -19.91 22.83 13.91
CA GLU A 22 -21.18 23.55 13.75
C GLU A 22 -22.30 22.51 13.73
N GLU A 23 -23.18 22.54 14.74
CA GLU A 23 -24.30 21.60 14.84
C GLU A 23 -25.19 21.71 13.59
N GLY A 24 -25.41 20.57 12.91
CA GLY A 24 -26.31 20.46 11.77
C GLY A 24 -25.67 20.37 10.38
N GLN A 25 -24.35 20.52 10.23
CA GLN A 25 -23.67 20.30 8.95
C GLN A 25 -23.22 18.84 8.74
N PRO A 26 -23.26 18.31 7.49
CA PRO A 26 -22.68 17.01 7.18
C PRO A 26 -21.17 17.01 7.43
N TRP A 27 -20.65 15.93 8.03
CA TRP A 27 -19.22 15.80 8.27
C TRP A 27 -18.43 15.78 6.95
N SER A 28 -17.37 16.57 6.87
CA SER A 28 -16.43 16.58 5.74
C SER A 28 -14.99 16.72 6.25
N ILE A 29 -14.04 16.18 5.50
CA ILE A 29 -12.60 16.32 5.83
C ILE A 29 -12.23 17.80 5.91
N ALA A 30 -12.61 18.60 4.91
CA ALA A 30 -12.22 20.01 4.80
C ALA A 30 -12.71 20.88 5.98
N THR A 31 -13.89 20.61 6.53
CA THR A 31 -14.50 21.47 7.56
C THR A 31 -14.34 20.92 8.98
N HIS A 32 -14.16 19.61 9.15
CA HIS A 32 -14.17 18.95 10.47
C HIS A 32 -12.82 18.37 10.88
N THR A 33 -11.76 18.66 10.13
CA THR A 33 -10.40 18.25 10.47
C THR A 33 -9.46 19.44 10.53
N GLN A 34 -8.37 19.27 11.27
CA GLN A 34 -7.25 20.20 11.30
C GLN A 34 -5.97 19.45 10.93
N THR A 35 -5.09 20.11 10.19
CA THR A 35 -3.78 19.59 9.84
C THR A 35 -2.72 20.03 10.85
N SER A 36 -1.77 19.14 11.13
CA SER A 36 -0.60 19.42 11.96
C SER A 36 0.61 18.64 11.43
N PRO A 37 1.86 19.01 11.76
CA PRO A 37 3.03 18.23 11.34
C PRO A 37 2.98 16.79 11.84
N THR A 38 3.51 15.84 11.06
CA THR A 38 3.49 14.42 11.44
C THR A 38 4.11 14.13 12.81
N ASP A 39 3.43 13.26 13.56
CA ASP A 39 3.77 12.83 14.91
C ASP A 39 4.14 11.34 15.00
N ALA A 40 4.08 10.63 13.87
CA ALA A 40 4.21 9.17 13.81
C ALA A 40 5.10 8.77 12.63
N PHE A 41 6.38 8.53 12.91
CA PHE A 41 7.35 8.01 11.94
C PHE A 41 8.52 7.31 12.63
N GLY A 42 9.12 6.35 11.95
CA GLY A 42 10.27 5.60 12.46
C GLY A 42 10.30 4.18 11.92
N THR A 43 10.67 3.23 12.77
CA THR A 43 10.77 1.80 12.41
C THR A 43 9.81 0.96 13.25
N ILE A 44 8.94 0.21 12.58
CA ILE A 44 8.16 -0.87 13.20
C ILE A 44 9.07 -2.09 13.36
N VAL A 45 9.06 -2.70 14.54
CA VAL A 45 9.70 -3.99 14.81
C VAL A 45 8.60 -5.00 15.10
N PHE A 46 8.33 -5.87 14.13
CA PHE A 46 7.31 -6.91 14.23
C PHE A 46 7.77 -8.03 15.17
N GLN A 47 6.87 -8.43 16.06
CA GLN A 47 7.06 -9.48 17.06
C GLN A 47 6.21 -10.72 16.76
N GLY A 48 6.54 -11.84 17.41
CA GLY A 48 5.76 -13.08 17.33
C GLY A 48 6.18 -14.06 16.23
N GLY A 49 7.14 -13.71 15.38
CA GLY A 49 7.76 -14.61 14.41
C GLY A 49 9.12 -15.17 14.86
N ALA A 50 9.62 -16.19 14.16
CA ALA A 50 10.94 -16.77 14.44
C ALA A 50 12.10 -15.76 14.26
N HIS A 51 11.90 -14.70 13.47
CA HIS A 51 12.86 -13.63 13.25
C HIS A 51 12.12 -12.28 13.27
N ALA A 52 12.65 -11.29 13.98
CA ALA A 52 12.07 -9.94 14.02
C ALA A 52 12.20 -9.27 12.63
N HIS A 53 11.06 -8.97 12.00
CA HIS A 53 11.02 -8.19 10.76
C HIS A 53 10.93 -6.69 11.10
N LYS A 54 11.60 -5.85 10.33
CA LYS A 54 11.58 -4.40 10.52
C LYS A 54 10.99 -3.73 9.29
N ALA A 55 10.18 -2.70 9.51
CA ALA A 55 9.64 -1.87 8.44
C ALA A 55 9.80 -0.39 8.78
N GLN A 56 10.19 0.43 7.81
CA GLN A 56 10.11 1.89 7.97
C GLN A 56 8.66 2.33 7.80
N PHE A 57 8.22 3.33 8.57
CA PHE A 57 6.86 3.85 8.46
C PHE A 57 6.80 5.36 8.64
N ILE A 58 5.76 5.95 8.05
CA ILE A 58 5.35 7.32 8.28
C ILE A 58 3.83 7.43 8.24
N ARG A 59 3.24 8.23 9.12
CA ARG A 59 1.88 8.75 9.02
C ARG A 59 1.91 10.05 8.24
N LEU A 60 1.10 10.14 7.21
CA LEU A 60 1.05 11.27 6.29
C LEU A 60 -0.37 11.51 5.82
N GLY A 61 -0.64 12.74 5.36
CA GLY A 61 -1.92 13.13 4.79
C GLY A 61 -2.27 12.27 3.58
N TYR A 62 -3.54 11.90 3.46
CA TYR A 62 -4.04 11.17 2.31
C TYR A 62 -3.82 11.92 0.99
N ASP A 63 -3.71 13.24 1.06
CA ASP A 63 -3.49 14.22 0.00
C ASP A 63 -2.02 14.67 -0.14
N SER A 64 -1.07 13.97 0.50
CA SER A 64 0.35 14.31 0.42
C SER A 64 0.85 14.33 -1.03
N ASP A 65 1.72 15.30 -1.34
CA ASP A 65 2.33 15.43 -2.67
C ASP A 65 3.19 14.19 -2.99
N PRO A 66 2.97 13.50 -4.12
CA PRO A 66 3.73 12.33 -4.49
C PRO A 66 5.23 12.62 -4.70
N GLU A 67 5.63 13.85 -5.05
CA GLU A 67 7.05 14.23 -5.14
C GLU A 67 7.73 14.17 -3.77
N ASP A 68 7.05 14.63 -2.72
CA ASP A 68 7.55 14.56 -1.34
C ASP A 68 7.61 13.13 -0.84
N VAL A 69 6.61 12.30 -1.16
CA VAL A 69 6.62 10.86 -0.87
C VAL A 69 7.82 10.18 -1.55
N MET A 70 8.11 10.53 -2.81
CA MET A 70 9.26 10.00 -3.53
C MET A 70 10.59 10.50 -2.94
N TYR A 71 10.67 11.76 -2.52
CA TYR A 71 11.84 12.29 -1.83
C TYR A 71 12.12 11.52 -0.53
N LEU A 72 11.08 11.25 0.26
CA LEU A 72 11.19 10.42 1.46
C LEU A 72 11.75 9.03 1.11
N MET A 73 11.12 8.35 0.15
CA MET A 73 11.51 6.99 -0.25
C MET A 73 12.97 6.93 -0.73
N GLU A 74 13.37 7.81 -1.63
CA GLU A 74 14.70 7.79 -2.24
C GLU A 74 15.80 8.34 -1.32
N LYS A 75 15.56 9.50 -0.69
CA LYS A 75 16.60 10.26 -0.01
C LYS A 75 16.66 9.99 1.49
N VAL A 76 15.53 9.64 2.12
CA VAL A 76 15.47 9.38 3.57
C VAL A 76 15.53 7.89 3.84
N TRP A 77 14.71 7.09 3.16
CA TRP A 77 14.72 5.63 3.30
C TRP A 77 15.80 4.95 2.46
N GLY A 78 16.43 5.67 1.53
CA GLY A 78 17.53 5.15 0.72
C GLY A 78 17.09 4.13 -0.32
N LEU A 79 15.82 4.16 -0.74
CA LEU A 79 15.32 3.28 -1.78
C LEU A 79 15.93 3.65 -3.13
N ARG A 80 16.36 2.63 -3.87
CA ARG A 80 16.69 2.81 -5.29
C ARG A 80 15.39 2.99 -6.07
N PRO A 81 15.31 3.97 -6.98
CA PRO A 81 14.16 4.12 -7.88
C PRO A 81 13.84 2.78 -8.57
N PRO A 82 12.56 2.39 -8.65
CA PRO A 82 12.20 1.11 -9.24
C PRO A 82 12.29 1.18 -10.77
N ARG A 83 12.58 0.03 -11.39
CA ARG A 83 12.50 -0.12 -12.86
C ARG A 83 11.12 -0.57 -13.33
N LEU A 84 10.26 -0.96 -12.37
CA LEU A 84 8.90 -1.44 -12.55
C LEU A 84 8.16 -1.27 -11.22
N VAL A 85 6.89 -0.88 -11.27
CA VAL A 85 6.01 -0.90 -10.10
C VAL A 85 4.90 -1.91 -10.37
N ILE A 86 4.73 -2.86 -9.45
CA ILE A 86 3.65 -3.83 -9.46
C ILE A 86 2.70 -3.46 -8.33
N THR A 87 1.56 -2.89 -8.68
CA THR A 87 0.52 -2.57 -7.72
C THR A 87 -0.49 -3.72 -7.64
N VAL A 88 -0.68 -4.29 -6.46
CA VAL A 88 -1.54 -5.48 -6.27
C VAL A 88 -2.88 -5.09 -5.66
N HIS A 89 -3.96 -5.35 -6.37
CA HIS A 89 -5.34 -5.16 -5.93
C HIS A 89 -6.03 -6.51 -5.77
N GLY A 90 -7.07 -6.55 -4.95
CA GLY A 90 -7.82 -7.78 -4.73
C GLY A 90 -8.77 -7.70 -3.56
N GLY A 91 -9.21 -8.87 -3.10
CA GLY A 91 -10.13 -8.96 -1.97
C GLY A 91 -9.55 -8.40 -0.68
N MET A 92 -10.38 -7.69 0.08
CA MET A 92 -10.03 -7.21 1.42
C MET A 92 -10.29 -8.26 2.51
N THR A 93 -11.28 -9.14 2.30
CA THR A 93 -11.54 -10.31 3.15
C THR A 93 -10.61 -11.45 2.78
N ASN A 94 -10.28 -12.34 3.72
CA ASN A 94 -9.51 -13.55 3.36
C ASN A 94 -10.31 -14.42 2.39
N PHE A 95 -9.62 -14.94 1.39
CA PHE A 95 -10.17 -15.83 0.37
C PHE A 95 -9.12 -16.86 -0.02
N GLU A 96 -9.59 -18.02 -0.45
CA GLU A 96 -8.74 -19.08 -0.98
C GLU A 96 -8.75 -19.02 -2.50
N VAL A 97 -7.60 -19.35 -3.09
CA VAL A 97 -7.45 -19.52 -4.54
C VAL A 97 -7.00 -20.95 -4.78
N GLN A 98 -7.42 -21.56 -5.88
CA GLN A 98 -6.95 -22.89 -6.26
C GLN A 98 -5.41 -22.93 -6.24
N GLU A 99 -4.83 -23.93 -5.56
CA GLU A 99 -3.39 -23.95 -5.25
C GLU A 99 -2.49 -23.79 -6.48
N LYS A 100 -2.87 -24.39 -7.63
CA LYS A 100 -2.13 -24.23 -8.89
C LYS A 100 -2.10 -22.77 -9.36
N LEU A 101 -3.25 -22.09 -9.35
CA LEU A 101 -3.36 -20.68 -9.76
C LEU A 101 -2.67 -19.77 -8.75
N GLY A 102 -2.87 -20.03 -7.45
CA GLY A 102 -2.19 -19.31 -6.38
C GLY A 102 -0.67 -19.43 -6.48
N GLY A 103 -0.15 -20.63 -6.74
CA GLY A 103 1.28 -20.86 -6.95
C GLY A 103 1.83 -20.09 -8.15
N MET A 104 1.14 -20.12 -9.29
CA MET A 104 1.52 -19.35 -10.48
C MET A 104 1.57 -17.84 -10.22
N PHE A 105 0.59 -17.30 -9.48
CA PHE A 105 0.58 -15.90 -9.09
C PHE A 105 1.78 -15.55 -8.20
N ARG A 106 2.01 -16.34 -7.15
CA ARG A 106 3.09 -16.11 -6.17
C ARG A 106 4.47 -16.18 -6.83
N ASP A 107 4.71 -17.22 -7.64
CA ASP A 107 5.97 -17.42 -8.35
C ASP A 107 6.21 -16.32 -9.39
N GLY A 108 5.17 -15.97 -10.16
CA GLY A 108 5.22 -14.93 -11.18
C GLY A 108 5.53 -13.54 -10.60
N LEU A 109 4.80 -13.15 -9.55
CA LEU A 109 5.00 -11.88 -8.84
C LEU A 109 6.43 -11.76 -8.32
N LEU A 110 6.90 -12.81 -7.65
CA LEU A 110 8.21 -12.80 -7.05
C LEU A 110 9.33 -12.77 -8.08
N LYS A 111 9.23 -13.59 -9.12
CA LYS A 111 10.20 -13.63 -10.21
C LYS A 111 10.27 -12.28 -10.92
N ALA A 112 9.12 -11.64 -11.18
CA ALA A 112 9.08 -10.31 -11.78
C ALA A 112 9.79 -9.27 -10.90
N ALA A 113 9.50 -9.26 -9.59
CA ALA A 113 10.14 -8.33 -8.66
C ALA A 113 11.66 -8.53 -8.56
N GLN A 114 12.12 -9.77 -8.44
CA GLN A 114 13.55 -10.09 -8.30
C GLN A 114 14.36 -9.79 -9.57
N THR A 115 13.79 -10.05 -10.74
CA THR A 115 14.50 -9.89 -12.03
C THR A 115 14.60 -8.43 -12.46
N THR A 116 13.59 -7.63 -12.16
CA THR A 116 13.53 -6.23 -12.59
C THR A 116 13.96 -5.24 -11.51
N GLY A 117 13.95 -5.65 -10.24
CA GLY A 117 14.07 -4.72 -9.11
C GLY A 117 12.78 -3.91 -8.90
N ALA A 118 11.62 -4.54 -9.11
CA ALA A 118 10.34 -3.86 -8.97
C ALA A 118 10.01 -3.52 -7.52
N TRP A 119 9.24 -2.45 -7.34
CA TRP A 119 8.51 -2.23 -6.09
C TRP A 119 7.15 -2.94 -6.16
N ILE A 120 6.77 -3.59 -5.06
CA ILE A 120 5.44 -4.19 -4.89
C ILE A 120 4.63 -3.29 -3.95
N ILE A 121 3.51 -2.75 -4.44
CA ILE A 121 2.60 -1.89 -3.66
C ILE A 121 1.33 -2.67 -3.33
N THR A 122 0.92 -2.67 -2.06
CA THR A 122 -0.34 -3.29 -1.60
C THR A 122 -1.06 -2.39 -0.58
N GLY A 123 -2.24 -2.84 -0.09
CA GLY A 123 -2.98 -2.16 0.98
C GLY A 123 -2.36 -2.27 2.39
N GLY A 124 -1.28 -3.05 2.57
CA GLY A 124 -0.48 -3.11 3.80
C GLY A 124 -1.12 -3.77 5.03
N LEU A 125 -2.44 -3.89 5.09
CA LEU A 125 -3.15 -4.63 6.15
C LEU A 125 -3.05 -6.14 5.93
N ASP A 126 -2.93 -6.92 7.01
CA ASP A 126 -2.81 -8.39 6.96
C ASP A 126 -4.15 -9.08 6.68
N CYS A 127 -4.71 -8.86 5.49
CA CYS A 127 -5.97 -9.47 5.07
C CYS A 127 -6.06 -9.64 3.56
N GLY A 128 -6.88 -10.61 3.14
CA GLY A 128 -7.21 -10.83 1.73
C GLY A 128 -6.00 -10.99 0.83
N VAL A 129 -5.94 -10.21 -0.25
CA VAL A 129 -4.88 -10.32 -1.27
C VAL A 129 -3.48 -10.08 -0.70
N VAL A 130 -3.36 -9.27 0.36
CA VAL A 130 -2.08 -8.97 0.99
C VAL A 130 -1.47 -10.24 1.61
N LYS A 131 -2.31 -11.16 2.12
CA LYS A 131 -1.83 -12.47 2.62
C LYS A 131 -1.26 -13.36 1.52
N HIS A 132 -1.83 -13.31 0.32
CA HIS A 132 -1.30 -14.03 -0.84
C HIS A 132 0.06 -13.48 -1.28
N VAL A 133 0.24 -12.15 -1.25
CA VAL A 133 1.54 -11.49 -1.49
C VAL A 133 2.55 -11.85 -0.39
N ALA A 134 2.15 -11.82 0.88
CA ALA A 134 3.01 -12.21 1.99
C ALA A 134 3.45 -13.68 1.90
N ARG A 135 2.54 -14.58 1.53
CA ARG A 135 2.86 -15.99 1.29
C ARG A 135 3.86 -16.18 0.15
N ALA A 136 3.81 -15.35 -0.90
CA ALA A 136 4.82 -15.39 -1.97
C ALA A 136 6.24 -15.07 -1.46
N LEU A 137 6.34 -14.19 -0.45
CA LEU A 137 7.62 -13.83 0.18
C LEU A 137 8.12 -14.92 1.15
N ASP A 138 7.21 -15.66 1.76
CA ASP A 138 7.51 -16.80 2.65
C ASP A 138 7.92 -18.06 1.88
N ASP A 139 7.11 -18.46 0.88
CA ASP A 139 7.27 -19.70 0.10
C ASP A 139 8.63 -19.77 -0.60
N ALA A 140 9.19 -18.63 -0.96
CA ALA A 140 10.43 -18.59 -1.71
C ALA A 140 11.69 -18.89 -0.88
N GLY A 141 11.54 -19.23 0.41
CA GLY A 141 12.65 -19.67 1.27
C GLY A 141 13.79 -18.66 1.32
N ILE A 142 13.47 -17.41 1.00
CA ILE A 142 14.45 -16.38 0.69
C ILE A 142 15.19 -16.06 1.98
N SER A 143 16.52 -16.24 1.99
CA SER A 143 17.33 -15.80 3.13
C SER A 143 16.98 -14.35 3.50
N ALA A 144 17.12 -13.96 4.77
CA ALA A 144 16.87 -12.59 5.20
C ALA A 144 17.59 -11.54 4.31
N ARG A 145 18.77 -11.89 3.77
CA ARG A 145 19.58 -11.09 2.84
C ARG A 145 18.97 -10.93 1.45
N MET A 146 18.21 -11.89 0.96
CA MET A 146 17.57 -11.81 -0.35
C MET A 146 16.17 -11.21 -0.25
N ARG A 147 15.51 -11.28 0.92
CA ARG A 147 14.25 -10.55 1.18
C ARG A 147 14.46 -9.04 1.17
N SER A 148 15.60 -8.57 1.69
CA SER A 148 15.97 -7.14 1.65
C SER A 148 16.23 -6.59 0.24
N LYS A 149 16.18 -7.42 -0.81
CA LYS A 149 16.25 -6.97 -2.20
C LYS A 149 14.88 -6.67 -2.81
N ILE A 150 13.80 -7.13 -2.19
CA ILE A 150 12.44 -6.92 -2.67
C ILE A 150 11.83 -5.79 -1.85
N VAL A 151 11.43 -4.72 -2.54
CA VAL A 151 10.79 -3.57 -1.89
C VAL A 151 9.29 -3.80 -1.88
N THR A 152 8.74 -3.99 -0.67
CA THR A 152 7.31 -4.14 -0.43
C THR A 152 6.77 -2.94 0.36
N ILE A 153 5.83 -2.22 -0.23
CA ILE A 153 5.25 -0.98 0.30
C ILE A 153 3.77 -1.21 0.60
N GLY A 154 3.40 -1.07 1.87
CA GLY A 154 2.01 -1.11 2.32
C GLY A 154 1.45 0.30 2.45
N ILE A 155 0.42 0.63 1.68
CA ILE A 155 -0.33 1.90 1.82
C ILE A 155 -1.63 1.59 2.56
N ALA A 156 -1.68 1.94 3.84
CA ALA A 156 -2.77 1.54 4.74
C ALA A 156 -3.48 2.76 5.34
N PRO A 157 -4.80 2.72 5.55
CA PRO A 157 -5.51 3.84 6.16
C PRO A 157 -5.23 3.92 7.66
N TRP A 158 -4.71 5.04 8.14
CA TRP A 158 -4.44 5.29 9.57
C TRP A 158 -5.68 5.09 10.44
N GLY A 159 -6.87 5.38 9.89
CA GLY A 159 -8.18 5.21 10.51
C GLY A 159 -8.49 3.81 11.04
N VAL A 160 -7.93 2.76 10.42
CA VAL A 160 -8.35 1.37 10.67
C VAL A 160 -7.26 0.51 11.30
N ILE A 161 -6.07 1.06 11.56
CA ILE A 161 -4.93 0.31 12.10
C ILE A 161 -5.15 0.02 13.59
N LYS A 162 -5.13 -1.25 13.97
CA LYS A 162 -5.17 -1.68 15.37
C LYS A 162 -3.96 -1.14 16.13
N ARG A 163 -4.25 -0.64 17.33
CA ARG A 163 -3.27 -0.06 18.25
C ARG A 163 -2.40 1.05 17.64
N ARG A 164 -2.98 1.86 16.75
CA ARG A 164 -2.28 2.97 16.08
C ARG A 164 -1.70 3.99 17.06
N GLU A 165 -2.27 4.13 18.25
CA GLU A 165 -1.74 4.98 19.32
C GLU A 165 -0.31 4.62 19.71
N ARG A 166 0.10 3.35 19.55
CA ARG A 166 1.48 2.90 19.79
C ARG A 166 2.46 3.38 18.71
N LEU A 167 1.95 3.69 17.51
CA LEU A 167 2.75 4.19 16.38
C LEU A 167 2.98 5.70 16.45
N ILE A 168 2.30 6.42 17.37
CA ILE A 168 2.52 7.84 17.62
C ILE A 168 3.84 8.02 18.38
N ALA A 169 4.92 8.11 17.61
CA ALA A 169 6.27 8.36 18.08
C ALA A 169 7.10 8.96 16.93
N LYS A 170 8.08 9.80 17.29
CA LYS A 170 8.99 10.45 16.34
C LYS A 170 10.36 9.78 16.39
N ASP A 171 10.84 9.26 15.26
CA ASP A 171 12.14 8.59 15.11
C ASP A 171 12.34 7.39 16.05
N ALA A 172 11.27 6.63 16.28
CA ALA A 172 11.27 5.56 17.28
C ALA A 172 11.27 4.16 16.65
N HIS A 173 11.83 3.22 17.39
CA HIS A 173 11.63 1.79 17.15
C HIS A 173 10.38 1.32 17.91
N VAL A 174 9.26 1.17 17.20
CA VAL A 174 7.98 0.78 17.79
C VAL A 174 7.81 -0.73 17.72
N GLN A 175 7.61 -1.37 18.88
CA GLN A 175 7.29 -2.79 18.95
C GLN A 175 5.84 -3.02 18.55
N TYR A 176 5.60 -3.87 17.55
CA TYR A 176 4.27 -4.19 17.04
C TYR A 176 4.07 -5.70 17.05
N ASP A 177 3.15 -6.19 17.88
CA ASP A 177 2.83 -7.61 18.01
C ASP A 177 1.38 -7.83 17.57
N PRO A 178 1.15 -8.18 16.30
CA PRO A 178 -0.19 -8.46 15.79
C PRO A 178 -0.94 -9.54 16.59
N HIS A 179 -0.22 -10.52 17.17
CA HIS A 179 -0.79 -11.65 17.89
C HIS A 179 -1.28 -11.26 19.28
N ALA A 180 -0.67 -10.24 19.89
CA ALA A 180 -1.12 -9.67 21.16
C ALA A 180 -2.36 -8.76 21.00
N PHE A 181 -2.80 -8.50 19.77
CA PHE A 181 -3.96 -7.64 19.52
C PHE A 181 -5.20 -8.51 19.46
N GLY A 182 -6.01 -8.47 20.51
CA GLY A 182 -7.29 -9.17 20.55
C GLY A 182 -8.20 -8.83 19.35
N SER A 183 -9.29 -9.58 19.22
CA SER A 183 -10.30 -9.33 18.20
C SER A 183 -10.91 -7.93 18.39
N SER A 184 -10.95 -7.13 17.33
CA SER A 184 -11.61 -5.82 17.33
C SER A 184 -12.32 -5.64 15.99
N ASN A 185 -13.61 -5.36 16.02
CA ASN A 185 -14.43 -5.24 14.83
C ASN A 185 -13.98 -4.03 13.99
N GLY A 186 -13.81 -4.25 12.68
CA GLY A 186 -13.53 -3.18 11.71
C GLY A 186 -12.11 -2.60 11.70
N MET A 187 -11.19 -3.11 12.52
CA MET A 187 -9.79 -2.69 12.52
C MET A 187 -8.86 -3.80 12.03
N GLY A 188 -7.86 -3.44 11.22
CA GLY A 188 -6.85 -4.33 10.66
C GLY A 188 -5.50 -4.21 11.35
N VAL A 189 -4.68 -5.26 11.27
CA VAL A 189 -3.27 -5.22 11.68
C VAL A 189 -2.39 -5.01 10.46
N LEU A 190 -1.22 -4.39 10.63
CA LEU A 190 -0.23 -4.27 9.56
C LEU A 190 0.40 -5.64 9.26
N ASN A 191 0.65 -5.92 7.97
CA ASN A 191 1.27 -7.16 7.54
C ASN A 191 2.78 -7.16 7.76
N ASP A 192 3.30 -8.19 8.41
CA ASP A 192 4.70 -8.28 8.86
C ASP A 192 5.71 -8.62 7.74
N ARG A 193 5.27 -8.73 6.48
CA ARG A 193 6.13 -8.96 5.30
C ARG A 193 6.34 -7.71 4.43
N HIS A 194 5.77 -6.58 4.84
CA HIS A 194 6.04 -5.29 4.20
C HIS A 194 7.27 -4.63 4.83
N SER A 195 8.12 -4.06 3.96
CA SER A 195 9.37 -3.38 4.37
C SER A 195 9.16 -1.89 4.64
N TYR A 196 8.11 -1.31 4.05
CA TYR A 196 7.80 0.12 4.13
C TYR A 196 6.30 0.33 4.27
N PHE A 197 5.91 1.35 5.04
CA PHE A 197 4.52 1.72 5.25
C PHE A 197 4.28 3.21 5.05
N LEU A 198 3.29 3.51 4.21
CA LEU A 198 2.66 4.82 4.12
C LEU A 198 1.29 4.73 4.80
N LEU A 199 1.15 5.38 5.96
CA LEU A 199 -0.08 5.32 6.75
C LEU A 199 -0.94 6.55 6.46
N ALA A 200 -1.82 6.41 5.47
CA ALA A 200 -2.63 7.49 4.91
C ALA A 200 -3.69 7.97 5.91
N ASP A 201 -3.66 9.25 6.25
CA ASP A 201 -4.52 9.86 7.25
C ASP A 201 -5.40 10.94 6.65
N ASN A 202 -6.70 10.89 6.94
CA ASN A 202 -7.70 11.90 6.58
C ASN A 202 -8.56 12.31 7.80
N GLY A 203 -8.12 11.97 9.01
CA GLY A 203 -8.80 12.31 10.27
C GLY A 203 -9.98 11.40 10.62
N THR A 204 -10.36 10.47 9.74
CA THR A 204 -11.43 9.49 10.03
C THR A 204 -10.94 8.37 10.94
N THR A 205 -11.88 7.70 11.60
CA THR A 205 -11.63 6.49 12.40
C THR A 205 -12.55 5.37 11.91
N SER A 206 -12.00 4.17 11.77
CA SER A 206 -12.69 2.98 11.26
C SER A 206 -13.29 3.15 9.85
N ARG A 207 -12.66 3.98 9.01
CA ARG A 207 -13.07 4.22 7.62
C ARG A 207 -11.89 3.96 6.68
N TYR A 208 -12.18 3.30 5.57
CA TYR A 208 -11.27 3.07 4.46
C TYR A 208 -11.37 4.21 3.44
N GLY A 209 -10.38 4.31 2.53
CA GLY A 209 -10.42 5.19 1.36
C GLY A 209 -9.32 6.26 1.33
N ALA A 210 -8.76 6.63 2.49
CA ALA A 210 -7.60 7.54 2.56
C ALA A 210 -6.39 6.96 1.80
N ASP A 211 -6.16 5.67 1.98
CA ASP A 211 -5.15 4.88 1.31
C ASP A 211 -5.34 4.81 -0.21
N LEU A 212 -6.59 4.70 -0.67
CA LEU A 212 -6.90 4.62 -2.12
C LEU A 212 -6.51 5.91 -2.84
N HIS A 213 -6.82 7.08 -2.26
CA HIS A 213 -6.46 8.36 -2.86
C HIS A 213 -4.95 8.56 -2.91
N LEU A 214 -4.25 8.34 -1.79
CA LEU A 214 -2.80 8.47 -1.70
C LEU A 214 -2.11 7.51 -2.69
N ARG A 215 -2.58 6.27 -2.75
CA ARG A 215 -2.06 5.22 -3.64
C ARG A 215 -2.22 5.59 -5.10
N GLN A 216 -3.42 6.02 -5.51
CA GLN A 216 -3.69 6.42 -6.89
C GLN A 216 -2.83 7.63 -7.30
N ASN A 217 -2.70 8.63 -6.42
CA ASN A 217 -1.88 9.81 -6.69
C ASN A 217 -0.39 9.44 -6.89
N LEU A 218 0.14 8.58 -6.01
CA LEU A 218 1.51 8.09 -6.12
C LEU A 218 1.74 7.26 -7.39
N GLU A 219 0.82 6.35 -7.72
CA GLU A 219 0.93 5.51 -8.91
C GLU A 219 0.85 6.31 -10.22
N ASN A 220 -0.04 7.30 -10.29
CA ASN A 220 -0.13 8.19 -11.45
C ASN A 220 1.14 9.04 -11.62
N TYR A 221 1.68 9.55 -10.51
CA TYR A 221 2.96 10.26 -10.53
C TYR A 221 4.09 9.35 -11.01
N LEU A 222 4.17 8.12 -10.49
CA LEU A 222 5.16 7.13 -10.89
C LEU A 222 5.05 6.80 -12.40
N ALA A 223 3.84 6.57 -12.91
CA ALA A 223 3.60 6.28 -14.31
C ALA A 223 3.86 7.49 -15.25
N GLY A 224 3.68 8.71 -14.75
CA GLY A 224 3.96 9.95 -15.48
C GLY A 224 5.44 10.35 -15.47
N ARG A 225 6.21 9.89 -14.47
CA ARG A 225 7.62 10.22 -14.29
C ARG A 225 8.47 9.58 -15.39
N ALA A 226 9.20 10.43 -16.11
CA ALA A 226 10.27 9.99 -17.01
C ALA A 226 11.54 9.69 -16.21
N ASP A 227 12.36 8.75 -16.70
CA ASP A 227 13.74 8.56 -16.24
C ASP A 227 14.56 9.86 -16.40
N ASP A 228 15.69 9.96 -15.71
CA ASP A 228 16.56 11.15 -15.69
C ASP A 228 16.98 11.66 -17.09
N ASP A 229 17.01 10.79 -18.10
CA ASP A 229 17.32 11.10 -19.51
C ASP A 229 16.08 11.47 -20.34
N GLY A 230 14.90 11.56 -19.71
CA GLY A 230 13.63 11.91 -20.34
C GLY A 230 13.09 10.88 -21.34
N SER A 231 13.80 9.77 -21.57
CA SER A 231 13.57 8.87 -22.71
C SER A 231 12.50 7.81 -22.47
N ARG A 232 12.22 7.45 -21.21
CA ARG A 232 11.32 6.35 -20.87
C ARG A 232 10.51 6.66 -19.61
N LYS A 233 9.19 6.45 -19.69
CA LYS A 233 8.31 6.47 -18.52
C LYS A 233 8.50 5.20 -17.71
N MET A 234 8.46 5.33 -16.38
CA MET A 234 8.53 4.18 -15.48
C MET A 234 7.27 3.30 -15.64
N PRO A 235 7.41 2.00 -15.95
CA PRO A 235 6.26 1.14 -16.14
C PRO A 235 5.59 0.84 -14.78
N VAL A 236 4.29 1.09 -14.72
CA VAL A 236 3.42 0.71 -13.60
C VAL A 236 2.40 -0.29 -14.13
N VAL A 237 2.22 -1.42 -13.45
CA VAL A 237 1.25 -2.46 -13.80
C VAL A 237 0.40 -2.80 -12.59
N CYS A 238 -0.90 -3.00 -12.79
CA CYS A 238 -1.81 -3.46 -11.76
C CYS A 238 -2.05 -4.97 -11.90
N ALA A 239 -1.84 -5.75 -10.84
CA ALA A 239 -2.21 -7.16 -10.78
C ALA A 239 -3.43 -7.34 -9.87
N VAL A 240 -4.45 -8.04 -10.34
CA VAL A 240 -5.72 -8.23 -9.63
C VAL A 240 -5.94 -9.70 -9.33
N LEU A 241 -6.21 -10.00 -8.06
CA LEU A 241 -6.57 -11.33 -7.57
C LEU A 241 -7.89 -11.25 -6.77
N GLU A 242 -8.90 -12.00 -7.20
CA GLU A 242 -10.27 -11.95 -6.71
C GLU A 242 -10.89 -10.55 -6.86
N GLY A 243 -10.96 -9.76 -5.78
CA GLY A 243 -11.41 -8.36 -5.82
C GLY A 243 -12.90 -8.16 -5.53
N GLY A 244 -13.27 -6.91 -5.30
CA GLY A 244 -14.65 -6.48 -5.05
C GLY A 244 -15.00 -5.24 -5.85
N THR A 245 -16.05 -4.53 -5.47
CA THR A 245 -16.48 -3.29 -6.14
C THR A 245 -15.39 -2.22 -6.15
N ASN A 246 -14.66 -2.05 -5.04
CA ASN A 246 -13.52 -1.13 -4.97
C ASN A 246 -12.42 -1.49 -5.97
N SER A 247 -12.19 -2.79 -6.20
CA SER A 247 -11.23 -3.26 -7.21
C SER A 247 -11.68 -2.89 -8.62
N LEU A 248 -12.98 -3.03 -8.93
CA LEU A 248 -13.53 -2.60 -10.23
C LEU A 248 -13.38 -1.09 -10.45
N THR A 249 -13.65 -0.28 -9.42
CA THR A 249 -13.44 1.18 -9.49
C THR A 249 -11.99 1.53 -9.77
N ALA A 250 -11.04 0.89 -9.05
CA ALA A 250 -9.61 1.12 -9.27
C ALA A 250 -9.18 0.70 -10.69
N ILE A 251 -9.62 -0.46 -11.16
CA ILE A 251 -9.34 -0.96 -12.51
C ILE A 251 -9.90 -0.01 -13.57
N HIS A 252 -11.14 0.44 -13.41
CA HIS A 252 -11.73 1.43 -14.31
C HIS A 252 -10.88 2.70 -14.37
N GLN A 253 -10.46 3.24 -13.21
CA GLN A 253 -9.60 4.42 -13.16
C GLN A 253 -8.27 4.18 -13.88
N TYR A 254 -7.60 3.06 -13.62
CA TYR A 254 -6.33 2.71 -14.28
C TYR A 254 -6.45 2.61 -15.80
N LEU A 255 -7.57 2.09 -16.30
CA LEU A 255 -7.75 1.90 -17.73
C LEU A 255 -8.25 3.15 -18.47
N THR A 256 -8.92 4.07 -17.78
CA THR A 256 -9.60 5.22 -18.41
C THR A 256 -8.95 6.58 -18.17
N GLN A 257 -8.06 6.70 -17.18
CA GLN A 257 -7.34 7.93 -16.88
C GLN A 257 -5.95 7.94 -17.50
N GLU A 258 -5.40 9.14 -17.67
CA GLU A 258 -4.02 9.36 -18.10
C GLU A 258 -3.13 9.64 -16.87
N PRO A 259 -2.00 8.93 -16.70
CA PRO A 259 -1.50 7.86 -17.56
C PRO A 259 -2.28 6.55 -17.38
N ASN A 260 -2.54 5.83 -18.48
CA ASN A 260 -3.16 4.51 -18.39
C ASN A 260 -2.21 3.50 -17.75
N ILE A 261 -2.72 2.74 -16.78
CA ILE A 261 -2.00 1.68 -16.09
C ILE A 261 -2.57 0.33 -16.55
N PRO A 262 -1.80 -0.52 -17.24
CA PRO A 262 -2.26 -1.84 -17.68
C PRO A 262 -2.60 -2.74 -16.48
N VAL A 263 -3.64 -3.56 -16.65
CA VAL A 263 -4.18 -4.44 -15.62
C VAL A 263 -4.05 -5.91 -16.03
N ILE A 264 -3.45 -6.71 -15.16
CA ILE A 264 -3.35 -8.17 -15.25
C ILE A 264 -4.42 -8.77 -14.35
N VAL A 265 -5.41 -9.44 -14.94
CA VAL A 265 -6.50 -10.10 -14.21
C VAL A 265 -6.20 -11.59 -14.08
N CYS A 266 -6.23 -12.11 -12.84
CA CYS A 266 -6.07 -13.54 -12.59
C CYS A 266 -7.41 -14.27 -12.73
N ASP A 267 -7.69 -14.79 -13.93
CA ASP A 267 -8.89 -15.61 -14.18
C ASP A 267 -8.93 -16.87 -13.28
N GLY A 268 -10.12 -17.18 -12.76
CA GLY A 268 -10.36 -18.28 -11.81
C GLY A 268 -10.01 -17.95 -10.36
N SER A 269 -9.70 -16.68 -10.05
CA SER A 269 -9.43 -16.24 -8.68
C SER A 269 -10.67 -15.73 -7.93
N GLY A 270 -11.81 -15.61 -8.62
CA GLY A 270 -13.11 -15.30 -8.01
C GLY A 270 -13.59 -13.86 -8.23
N ARG A 271 -14.88 -13.67 -7.95
CA ARG A 271 -15.58 -12.37 -7.86
C ARG A 271 -15.24 -11.40 -9.01
N ALA A 272 -14.64 -10.24 -8.72
CA ALA A 272 -14.40 -9.19 -9.70
C ALA A 272 -13.44 -9.63 -10.81
N SER A 273 -12.44 -10.44 -10.49
CA SER A 273 -11.47 -10.94 -11.47
C SER A 273 -12.13 -11.86 -12.48
N ASP A 274 -12.95 -12.80 -12.03
CA ASP A 274 -13.68 -13.72 -12.93
C ASP A 274 -14.72 -12.99 -13.77
N LEU A 275 -15.40 -11.98 -13.19
CA LEU A 275 -16.34 -11.14 -13.92
C LEU A 275 -15.65 -10.40 -15.08
N LEU A 276 -14.49 -9.80 -14.82
CA LEU A 276 -13.71 -9.09 -15.84
C LEU A 276 -13.13 -10.06 -16.88
N ALA A 277 -12.62 -11.21 -16.45
CA ALA A 277 -12.08 -12.22 -17.36
C ALA A 277 -13.17 -12.80 -18.26
N PHE A 278 -14.37 -13.04 -17.72
CA PHE A 278 -15.54 -13.44 -18.50
C PHE A 278 -15.91 -12.36 -19.51
N ALA A 279 -16.10 -11.11 -19.07
CA ALA A 279 -16.43 -10.01 -19.98
C ALA A 279 -15.40 -9.87 -21.11
N ALA A 280 -14.11 -9.86 -20.79
CA ALA A 280 -13.04 -9.74 -21.79
C ALA A 280 -13.03 -10.88 -22.83
N ARG A 281 -13.48 -12.08 -22.47
CA ARG A 281 -13.57 -13.22 -23.41
C ARG A 281 -14.75 -13.14 -24.37
N TYR A 282 -15.83 -12.48 -23.97
CA TYR A 282 -17.11 -12.51 -24.70
C TYR A 282 -17.53 -11.15 -25.27
N LEU A 283 -16.73 -10.09 -25.07
CA LEU A 283 -16.99 -8.78 -25.68
C LEU A 283 -16.69 -8.73 -27.19
N ASP A 284 -15.83 -9.62 -27.70
CA ASP A 284 -15.48 -9.71 -29.13
C ASP A 284 -16.11 -10.95 -29.82
N ALA A 285 -17.04 -11.63 -29.16
CA ALA A 285 -17.72 -12.82 -29.69
C ALA A 285 -19.06 -12.44 -30.35
N ASP A 286 -18.98 -11.78 -31.51
CA ASP A 286 -20.03 -11.73 -32.54
C ASP A 286 -19.55 -12.45 -33.81
#